data_AF-A0A3N9XES7-F1
#
_entry.id   AF-A0A3N9XES7-F1
#
_cell.length_a   1.000
_cell.length_b   1.000
_cell.length_c   1.000
_cell.angle_alpha   90.00
_cell.angle_beta   90.00
_cell.angle_gamma   90.00
#
_symmetry.space_group_name_H-M   'P 1'
#
loop_
_entity.id
_entity.type
_entity.pdbx_description
1 polymer ?
#
loop_
_entity_poly.entity_id
_entity_poly.type
_entity_poly.pdbx_seq_one_letter_code
_entity_poly.pdbx_strand_id
1 'polypeptide(L)' 'MKTVIDLDDELLERARLELGTKSKKDTIHAALRLVAERSERMEAIRELISISIEQDWTGLVEDDKTPRGEQDAA' A
#
# COMPACT_ATOMS: atom_id res chain seq x y z
N MET A 1 -4.39 16.33 24.78
CA MET A 1 -5.62 17.09 24.50
C MET A 1 -6.82 16.19 24.77
N LYS A 2 -7.85 16.69 25.45
CA LYS A 2 -9.12 15.98 25.61
C LYS A 2 -10.13 16.64 24.68
N THR A 3 -10.72 15.85 23.81
CA THR A 3 -11.76 16.30 22.88
C THR A 3 -13.03 15.53 23.21
N VAL A 4 -14.15 16.23 23.30
CA VAL A 4 -15.47 15.60 23.40
C VAL A 4 -16.03 15.56 22.00
N ILE A 5 -16.32 14.36 21.51
CA ILE A 5 -16.92 14.10 20.21
C ILE A 5 -18.01 13.06 20.42
N ASP A 6 -19.08 13.17 19.64
CA ASP A 6 -20.04 12.09 19.51
C ASP A 6 -19.48 11.02 18.58
N LEU A 7 -19.65 9.77 18.95
CA LEU A 7 -19.09 8.63 18.25
C LEU A 7 -20.15 7.56 18.13
N ASP A 8 -20.24 6.97 16.95
CA ASP A 8 -21.09 5.80 16.72
C ASP A 8 -20.47 4.59 17.45
N ASP A 9 -21.18 4.11 18.47
CA ASP A 9 -20.72 3.00 19.31
C ASP A 9 -20.69 1.66 18.57
N GLU A 10 -21.53 1.47 17.54
CA GLU A 10 -21.52 0.26 16.72
C GLU A 10 -20.29 0.25 15.79
N LEU A 11 -19.98 1.39 15.15
CA LEU A 11 -18.75 1.53 14.36
C LEU A 11 -17.52 1.29 15.22
N LEU A 12 -17.51 1.88 16.42
CA LEU A 12 -16.38 1.74 17.33
C LEU A 12 -16.18 0.31 17.78
N GLU A 13 -17.26 -0.43 18.08
CA GLU A 13 -17.16 -1.83 18.49
C GLU A 13 -16.67 -2.72 17.35
N ARG A 14 -17.14 -2.51 16.12
CA ARG A 14 -16.63 -3.22 14.95
C ARG A 14 -15.13 -2.97 14.75
N ALA A 15 -14.70 -1.72 14.81
CA ALA A 15 -13.29 -1.36 14.72
C ALA A 15 -12.48 -1.96 15.88
N ARG A 16 -13.05 -2.04 17.09
CA ARG A 16 -12.40 -2.61 18.26
C ARG A 16 -12.12 -4.10 18.07
N LEU A 17 -13.10 -4.85 17.55
CA LEU A 17 -12.98 -6.27 17.25
C LEU A 17 -11.95 -6.51 16.14
N GLU A 18 -12.02 -5.75 15.05
CA GLU A 18 -11.09 -5.87 13.91
C GLU A 18 -9.65 -5.55 14.30
N LEU A 19 -9.44 -4.50 15.10
CA LEU A 19 -8.12 -4.05 15.54
C LEU A 19 -7.62 -4.78 16.79
N GLY A 20 -8.43 -5.65 17.42
CA GLY A 20 -8.07 -6.39 18.63
C GLY A 20 -7.79 -5.51 19.86
N THR A 21 -8.42 -4.33 19.93
CA THR A 21 -8.14 -3.33 20.99
C THR A 21 -9.04 -3.50 22.22
N LYS A 22 -8.58 -2.98 23.36
CA LYS A 22 -9.27 -3.16 24.66
C LYS A 22 -10.02 -1.93 25.15
N SER A 23 -9.69 -0.74 24.65
CA SER A 23 -10.33 0.52 25.05
C SER A 23 -10.71 1.36 23.85
N LYS A 24 -11.77 2.18 23.99
CA LYS A 24 -12.22 3.13 22.96
C LYS A 24 -11.06 4.02 22.46
N LYS A 25 -10.22 4.50 23.38
CA LYS A 25 -9.05 5.33 23.08
C LYS A 25 -8.03 4.58 22.22
N ASP A 26 -7.77 3.32 22.54
CA ASP A 26 -6.79 2.53 21.79
C ASP A 26 -7.32 2.22 20.39
N THR A 27 -8.61 1.91 20.27
CA THR A 27 -9.28 1.70 18.98
C THR A 27 -9.17 2.95 18.09
N ILE A 28 -9.49 4.13 18.64
CA ILE A 28 -9.43 5.40 17.90
C ILE A 28 -8.00 5.68 17.42
N HIS A 29 -7.00 5.57 18.31
CA HIS A 29 -5.60 5.82 17.90
C HIS A 29 -5.08 4.79 16.89
N ALA A 30 -5.43 3.51 17.06
CA ALA A 30 -5.03 2.46 16.12
C ALA A 30 -5.66 2.68 14.74
N ALA A 31 -6.95 3.02 14.67
CA ALA A 31 -7.64 3.33 13.43
C ALA A 31 -7.03 4.54 12.71
N LEU A 32 -6.76 5.63 13.45
CA LEU A 32 -6.14 6.83 12.88
C LEU A 32 -4.73 6.55 12.34
N ARG A 33 -3.92 5.78 13.09
CA ARG A 33 -2.59 5.37 12.64
C ARG A 33 -2.66 4.52 11.37
N LEU A 34 -3.56 3.53 11.32
CA LEU A 34 -3.74 2.66 10.16
C LEU A 34 -4.05 3.46 8.88
N VAL A 35 -4.89 4.49 8.98
CA VAL A 35 -5.24 5.36 7.85
C VAL A 35 -4.06 6.24 7.44
N ALA A 36 -3.32 6.82 8.39
CA ALA A 36 -2.13 7.62 8.10
C ALA A 36 -1.06 6.79 7.38
N GLU A 37 -0.71 5.61 7.90
CA GLU A 37 0.26 4.71 7.30
C GLU A 37 -0.19 4.18 5.93
N ARG A 38 -1.50 3.99 5.73
CA ARG A 38 -2.05 3.67 4.41
C ARG A 38 -1.82 4.82 3.42
N SER A 39 -2.03 6.06 3.84
CA SER A 39 -1.80 7.22 2.98
C SER A 39 -0.32 7.36 2.59
N GLU A 40 0.59 7.19 3.55
CA GLU A 40 2.04 7.23 3.30
C GLU A 40 2.47 6.16 2.30
N ARG A 41 1.99 4.92 2.45
CA ARG A 41 2.28 3.85 1.49
C ARG A 41 1.73 4.14 0.10
N MET A 42 0.53 4.70 0.01
CA MET A 42 -0.07 5.06 -1.29
C MET A 42 0.71 6.19 -1.97
N GLU A 43 1.19 7.17 -1.20
CA GLU A 43 1.98 8.27 -1.74
C GLU A 43 3.34 7.77 -2.26
N ALA A 44 4.02 6.90 -1.50
CA ALA A 44 5.26 6.27 -1.95
C ALA A 44 5.05 5.47 -3.26
N ILE A 45 3.93 4.76 -3.41
CA ILE A 45 3.59 4.06 -4.65
C ILE A 45 3.37 5.06 -5.81
N ARG A 46 2.68 6.18 -5.57
CA ARG A 46 2.48 7.21 -6.60
C ARG A 46 3.79 7.83 -7.05
N GLU A 47 4.69 8.13 -6.12
CA GLU A 47 6.02 8.64 -6.41
C GLU A 47 6.82 7.66 -7.28
N LEU A 48 6.82 6.36 -6.91
CA LEU A 48 7.46 5.31 -7.70
C LEU A 48 6.88 5.21 -9.12
N ILE A 49 5.55 5.29 -9.27
CA ILE A 49 4.89 5.27 -10.59
C ILE A 49 5.25 6.52 -11.40
N SER A 50 5.29 7.69 -10.76
CA SER A 50 5.68 8.94 -11.44
C SER A 50 7.10 8.87 -11.99
N ILE A 51 8.05 8.38 -11.19
CA ILE A 51 9.45 8.18 -11.62
C ILE A 51 9.51 7.15 -12.77
N SER A 52 8.70 6.10 -12.72
CA SER A 52 8.65 5.05 -13.76
C SER A 52 8.14 5.58 -15.10
N ILE A 53 7.16 6.48 -15.11
CA ILE A 53 6.60 7.06 -16.35
C ILE A 53 7.60 8.00 -17.04
N GLU A 54 8.51 8.64 -16.28
CA GLU A 54 9.56 9.51 -16.83
C GLU A 54 10.71 8.75 -17.47
N GLN A 55 10.88 7.47 -17.14
CA GLN A 55 11.92 6.62 -17.71
C GLN A 55 11.28 5.69 -18.75
N ASP A 56 11.64 5.84 -20.02
CA ASP A 56 11.13 4.98 -21.08
C ASP A 56 11.81 3.59 -21.03
N TRP A 57 11.28 2.70 -20.19
CA TRP A 57 11.74 1.32 -20.05
C TRP A 57 11.34 0.44 -21.25
N THR A 58 10.52 0.94 -22.20
CA THR A 58 10.04 0.14 -23.33
C THR A 58 11.16 -0.20 -24.34
N GLY A 59 12.25 0.58 -24.34
CA GLY A 59 13.45 0.30 -25.13
C GLY A 59 14.36 -0.83 -24.62
N LEU A 60 14.12 -1.37 -23.42
CA LEU A 60 14.95 -2.44 -22.84
C LEU A 60 14.58 -3.86 -23.30
N VAL A 61 13.50 -3.99 -24.08
CA VAL A 61 13.05 -5.28 -24.64
C VAL A 61 13.79 -5.64 -25.94
N GLU A 62 14.54 -4.71 -26.53
CA GLU A 62 15.23 -4.95 -27.81
C GLU A 62 16.45 -5.88 -27.69
N ASP A 63 16.97 -6.08 -26.48
CA ASP A 63 18.19 -6.87 -26.21
C ASP A 63 17.88 -8.24 -25.56
N ASP A 64 16.77 -8.89 -25.97
CA ASP A 64 16.51 -10.30 -25.62
C ASP A 64 17.56 -11.20 -26.29
N LYS A 65 18.68 -11.40 -25.59
CA LYS A 65 19.71 -12.39 -25.93
C LYS A 65 19.26 -13.79 -25.51
N THR A 66 18.05 -14.20 -25.87
CA THR A 66 17.67 -15.62 -25.85
C THR A 66 18.58 -16.34 -26.85
N PRO A 67 19.49 -17.23 -26.41
CA PRO A 67 20.26 -18.02 -27.35
C PRO A 67 19.27 -18.92 -28.07
N ARG A 68 19.07 -18.69 -29.37
CA ARG A 68 18.38 -19.66 -30.24
C ARG A 68 19.23 -20.91 -30.22
N GLY A 69 18.79 -21.90 -29.43
CA GLY A 69 19.41 -23.21 -29.36
C GLY A 69 19.54 -23.78 -30.76
N GLU A 70 20.72 -24.30 -31.06
CA GLU A 70 21.09 -25.01 -32.28
C GLU A 70 19.99 -25.98 -32.71
N GLN A 71 19.13 -25.53 -33.62
CA GLN A 71 18.41 -26.40 -34.54
C GLN A 71 19.14 -26.24 -35.86
N ASP A 72 20.26 -26.92 -36.01
CA ASP A 72 20.86 -27.33 -37.29
C ASP A 72 22.14 -28.13 -37.01
N ALA A 73 21.97 -29.41 -36.75
CA ALA A 73 23.00 -30.42 -37.00
C ALA A 73 22.28 -31.74 -37.34
N ALA A 74 21.92 -31.84 -38.62
CA ALA A 74 21.56 -33.07 -39.30
C ALA A 74 22.79 -33.99 -39.49
#